data_AF-A0A373IWW5-F1
#
_entry.id   AF-A0A373IWW5-F1
#
_cell.length_a   1.000
_cell.length_b   1.000
_cell.length_c   1.000
_cell.angle_alpha   90.00
_cell.angle_beta   90.00
_cell.angle_gamma   90.00
#
_symmetry.space_group_name_H-M   'P 1'
#
loop_
_entity.id
_entity.type
_entity.pdbx_description
1 polymer ?
#
loop_
_entity_poly.entity_id
_entity_poly.type
_entity_poly.pdbx_seq_one_letter_code
_entity_poly.pdbx_strand_id
1 'polypeptide(L)' 'MTNRTFMTVDEVAAELGVSKSYAYKIVKQLNEELQKLGYLTVAGRVNTNYFRKKVCYSEV' A
#
# COMPACT_ATOMS: atom_id res chain seq x y z
N MET A 1 -4.88 -16.13 -11.56
CA MET A 1 -4.14 -15.24 -10.64
C MET A 1 -5.16 -14.50 -9.80
N THR A 2 -5.20 -14.72 -8.48
CA THR A 2 -6.11 -13.99 -7.58
C THR A 2 -5.73 -12.52 -7.59
N ASN A 3 -6.51 -11.70 -8.29
CA ASN A 3 -6.42 -10.24 -8.28
C ASN A 3 -6.75 -9.75 -6.87
N ARG A 4 -5.76 -9.77 -5.96
CA ARG A 4 -5.91 -9.17 -4.63
C ARG A 4 -5.91 -7.67 -4.80
N THR A 5 -7.09 -7.07 -4.72
CA THR A 5 -7.30 -5.62 -4.89
C THR A 5 -6.61 -4.80 -3.80
N PHE A 6 -6.40 -5.39 -2.62
CA PHE A 6 -5.79 -4.73 -1.47
C PHE A 6 -4.66 -5.57 -0.88
N MET A 7 -3.63 -4.87 -0.41
CA MET A 7 -2.55 -5.41 0.42
C MET A 7 -2.78 -5.01 1.88
N THR A 8 -2.52 -5.96 2.77
CA THR A 8 -2.45 -5.76 4.21
C THR A 8 -1.09 -5.19 4.62
N VAL A 9 -1.00 -4.65 5.84
CA VAL A 9 0.28 -4.18 6.42
C VAL A 9 1.32 -5.30 6.47
N ASP A 10 0.90 -6.54 6.75
CA ASP A 10 1.82 -7.68 6.78
C ASP A 10 2.37 -8.01 5.39
N GLU A 11 1.53 -7.97 4.35
CA GLU A 11 1.97 -8.14 2.96
C GLU A 11 2.91 -7.01 2.53
N VAL A 12 2.62 -5.76 2.92
CA VAL A 12 3.50 -4.61 2.64
C VAL A 12 4.85 -4.74 3.37
N ALA A 13 4.84 -5.21 4.62
CA ALA A 13 6.06 -5.44 5.39
C ALA A 13 6.95 -6.50 4.73
N ALA A 14 6.34 -7.62 4.30
CA ALA A 14 7.03 -8.69 3.62
C ALA A 14 7.60 -8.24 2.27
N GLU A 15 6.79 -7.54 1.46
CA GLU A 15 7.20 -7.04 0.14
C GLU A 15 8.37 -6.06 0.22
N LEU A 16 8.40 -5.21 1.25
CA LEU A 16 9.45 -4.20 1.44
C LEU A 16 10.63 -4.64 2.30
N GLY A 17 10.54 -5.80 2.96
CA GLY A 17 11.56 -6.24 3.91
C GLY A 17 11.70 -5.33 5.12
N VAL A 18 10.61 -4.70 5.58
CA VAL A 18 10.60 -3.75 6.70
C VAL A 18 9.79 -4.26 7.89
N SER A 19 9.98 -3.64 9.06
CA SER A 19 9.17 -3.98 10.23
C SER A 19 7.69 -3.67 10.02
N LYS A 20 6.80 -4.43 10.68
CA LYS A 20 5.35 -4.21 10.65
C LYS A 20 4.95 -2.78 11.03
N SER A 21 5.61 -2.22 12.04
CA SER A 21 5.39 -0.85 12.48
C SER A 21 5.74 0.18 11.41
N TYR A 22 6.80 -0.08 10.63
CA TYR A 22 7.19 0.80 9.52
C TYR A 22 6.25 0.63 8.32
N ALA A 23 5.87 -0.60 7.98
CA ALA A 23 4.87 -0.87 6.96
C ALA A 23 3.53 -0.18 7.24
N TYR A 24 3.11 -0.11 8.52
CA TYR A 24 1.92 0.62 8.92
C TYR A 24 2.02 2.12 8.60
N LYS A 25 3.19 2.74 8.83
CA LYS A 25 3.43 4.16 8.48
C LYS A 25 3.30 4.37 6.97
N ILE A 26 3.86 3.47 6.17
CA ILE A 26 3.78 3.52 4.70
C ILE A 26 2.33 3.38 4.23
N VAL A 27 1.60 2.37 4.71
CA VAL A 27 0.17 2.16 4.37
C VAL A 27 -0.66 3.38 4.73
N LYS A 28 -0.42 3.99 5.90
CA LYS A 28 -1.09 5.22 6.32
C LYS A 28 -0.82 6.37 5.35
N GLN A 29 0.44 6.61 5.00
CA GLN A 29 0.82 7.66 4.07
C GLN A 29 0.16 7.47 2.69
N LEU A 30 0.20 6.26 2.13
CA LEU A 30 -0.41 5.97 0.83
C LEU A 30 -1.94 6.17 0.87
N ASN A 31 -2.58 5.83 1.98
CA ASN A 31 -4.00 6.07 2.16
C ASN A 31 -4.33 7.56 2.31
N GLU A 32 -3.48 8.36 2.94
CA GLU A 32 -3.65 9.82 3.02
C GLU A 32 -3.52 10.46 1.62
N GLU A 33 -2.61 9.98 0.77
CA GLU A 33 -2.51 10.41 -0.62
C GLU A 33 -3.76 10.06 -1.42
N LEU A 34 -4.24 8.82 -1.31
CA LEU A 34 -5.47 8.38 -1.96
C LEU A 34 -6.71 9.18 -1.50
N GLN A 35 -6.81 9.50 -0.21
CA GLN A 35 -7.86 10.38 0.32
C GLN A 35 -7.82 11.77 -0.30
N LYS A 36 -6.62 12.36 -0.46
CA LYS A 36 -6.44 13.67 -1.12
C LYS A 36 -6.87 13.65 -2.60
N LEU A 37 -6.78 12.50 -3.25
CA LEU A 37 -7.28 12.28 -4.61
C LEU A 37 -8.79 11.98 -4.67
N GLY A 38 -9.49 11.98 -3.53
CA GLY A 38 -10.93 11.73 -3.44
C GLY A 38 -11.31 10.26 -3.34
N TYR A 39 -10.35 9.34 -3.15
CA TYR A 39 -10.65 7.92 -2.98
C TYR A 39 -10.99 7.57 -1.53
N LEU A 40 -11.89 6.61 -1.38
CA LEU A 40 -12.12 5.96 -0.08
C LEU A 40 -10.95 5.02 0.25
N THR A 41 -10.48 5.06 1.49
CA THR A 41 -9.39 4.21 1.98
C THR A 41 -9.76 3.49 3.26
N VAL A 42 -9.04 2.42 3.57
CA VAL A 42 -9.28 1.57 4.74
C VAL A 42 -8.00 1.48 5.55
N ALA A 43 -8.06 1.83 6.83
CA ALA A 43 -6.92 1.72 7.72
C ALA A 43 -6.35 0.29 7.73
N GLY A 44 -5.02 0.18 7.67
CA GLY A 44 -4.31 -1.11 7.64
C GLY A 44 -4.38 -1.87 6.30
N ARG A 45 -4.99 -1.28 5.26
CA ARG A 45 -5.00 -1.83 3.90
C ARG A 45 -4.67 -0.74 2.90
N VAL A 46 -4.04 -1.11 1.78
CA VAL A 46 -3.77 -0.20 0.66
C VAL A 46 -4.13 -0.87 -0.65
N ASN A 47 -4.58 -0.10 -1.64
CA ASN A 47 -4.82 -0.65 -2.98
C ASN A 47 -3.49 -1.16 -3.58
N THR A 48 -3.48 -2.42 -4.02
CA THR A 48 -2.26 -3.10 -4.51
C THR A 48 -1.64 -2.39 -5.70
N ASN A 49 -2.47 -1.90 -6.64
CA ASN A 49 -1.98 -1.21 -7.83
C ASN A 49 -1.37 0.15 -7.46
N TYR A 50 -2.01 0.88 -6.54
CA TYR A 50 -1.47 2.14 -6.05
C TYR A 50 -0.14 1.94 -5.30
N PHE A 51 -0.07 0.93 -4.43
CA PHE A 51 1.15 0.56 -3.72
C PHE A 51 2.28 0.24 -4.70
N ARG A 52 2.06 -0.65 -5.67
CA ARG A 52 3.07 -1.01 -6.67
C ARG A 52 3.50 0.19 -7.49
N LYS A 53 2.57 1.02 -7.95
CA LYS A 53 2.89 2.24 -8.71
C LYS A 53 3.78 3.21 -7.93
N LYS A 54 3.58 3.32 -6.61
CA LYS A 54 4.34 4.29 -5.80
C LYS A 54 5.64 3.77 -5.21
N VAL A 55 5.72 2.47 -4.94
CA VAL A 55 6.82 1.88 -4.18
C VAL A 55 7.76 1.08 -5.08
N CYS A 56 7.24 0.44 -6.12
CA CYS A 56 8.07 -0.19 -7.14
C CYS A 56 8.27 0.82 -8.27
N TYR A 57 9.50 1.31 -8.46
CA TYR A 57 9.90 2.22 -9.55
C TYR A 57 9.77 1.63 -10.96
N SER A 58 9.09 0.49 -11.12
CA SER A 58 8.89 -0.16 -12.40
C SER A 58 7.65 0.41 -13.09
N GLU A 59 7.74 1.68 -13.51
CA GLU A 59 7.15 2.05 -14.79
C GLU A 59 8.15 1.57 -15.85
N VAL A 60 7.93 0.34 -16.35
CA VAL A 60 8.48 -0.09 -17.65
C VAL A 60 7.36 0.00 -18.66
#